data_AF-A0A7R9MSL4-F1
#
_entry.id   AF-A0A7R9MSL4-F1
#
_cell.length_a   1.000
_cell.length_b   1.000
_cell.length_c   1.000
_cell.angle_alpha   90.00
_cell.angle_beta   90.00
_cell.angle_gamma   90.00
#
_symmetry.space_group_name_H-M   'P 1'
#
loop_
_entity.id
_entity.type
_entity.pdbx_description
1 polymer ?
#
loop_
_entity_poly.entity_id
_entity_poly.type
_entity_poly.pdbx_seq_one_letter_code
_entity_poly.pdbx_strand_id
1 'polypeptide(L)'
;YQSIVDQMTWGHRRLQDTFGTCGIPKIGWQIDPFGHSREQASIFAQIGFDGLFLQRLDYDDQNKRRAEKRMELIWQGSDDLGSAADMFTHAMEMGYGPPSGLNWELAGNSFNQGNDDPIIDDPESEDYNVDKTVDWFINYAKQYANNYATNNILFPMGTDFYYQSAEPYFKNMDKLIKYVNERKAKGSNINAFYSTPTCYMHGIHLSNYTFTTKKDDFFPYATAPHSFFTGYFTSRPA
;
A
#
# COMPACT_ATOMS: atom_id res chain seq x y z
N TYR A 1 -1.88 8.92 -23.75
CA TYR A 1 -2.59 7.84 -23.05
C TYR A 1 -2.60 6.50 -23.79
N GLN A 2 -2.44 6.44 -25.13
CA GLN A 2 -2.47 5.18 -25.90
C GLN A 2 -1.59 4.06 -25.32
N SER A 3 -0.32 4.34 -25.04
CA SER A 3 0.60 3.32 -24.51
C SER A 3 0.19 2.77 -23.13
N ILE A 4 -0.53 3.54 -22.31
CA ILE A 4 -1.10 3.07 -21.04
C ILE A 4 -2.17 2.01 -21.31
N VAL A 5 -3.05 2.27 -22.28
CA VAL A 5 -4.11 1.35 -22.69
C VAL A 5 -3.52 0.09 -23.32
N ASP A 6 -2.51 0.23 -24.19
CA ASP A 6 -1.88 -0.92 -24.86
C ASP A 6 -1.24 -1.88 -23.86
N GLN A 7 -0.43 -1.36 -22.93
CA GLN A 7 0.23 -2.21 -21.93
C GLN A 7 -0.75 -2.85 -20.95
N MET A 8 -1.81 -2.12 -20.52
CA MET A 8 -2.86 -2.70 -19.67
C MET A 8 -3.64 -3.78 -20.40
N THR A 9 -4.00 -3.53 -21.66
CA THR A 9 -4.76 -4.48 -22.48
C THR A 9 -3.98 -5.77 -22.67
N TRP A 10 -2.68 -5.66 -22.97
CA TRP A 10 -1.81 -6.82 -23.14
C TRP A 10 -1.70 -7.64 -21.85
N GLY A 11 -1.43 -6.97 -20.72
CA GLY A 11 -1.32 -7.62 -19.41
C GLY A 11 -2.62 -8.30 -18.98
N HIS A 12 -3.75 -7.59 -19.06
CA HIS A 12 -5.07 -8.12 -18.70
C HIS A 12 -5.47 -9.31 -19.57
N ARG A 13 -5.23 -9.25 -20.89
CA ARG A 13 -5.50 -10.37 -21.78
C ARG A 13 -4.67 -11.59 -21.38
N ARG A 14 -3.37 -11.39 -21.11
CA ARG A 14 -2.50 -12.51 -20.71
C ARG A 14 -2.95 -13.15 -19.40
N LEU A 15 -3.36 -12.34 -18.42
CA LEU A 15 -3.90 -12.83 -17.15
C LEU A 15 -5.21 -13.58 -17.35
N GLN A 16 -6.11 -13.06 -18.16
CA GLN A 16 -7.39 -13.70 -18.46
C GLN A 16 -7.20 -15.03 -19.22
N ASP A 17 -6.32 -15.08 -20.22
CA ASP A 17 -6.05 -16.29 -20.99
C ASP A 17 -5.41 -17.39 -20.12
N THR A 18 -4.65 -17.00 -19.09
CA THR A 18 -3.89 -17.93 -18.23
C THR A 18 -4.70 -18.38 -17.03
N PHE A 19 -5.42 -17.46 -16.38
CA PHE A 19 -6.07 -17.67 -15.08
C PHE A 19 -7.60 -17.54 -15.14
N GLY A 20 -8.16 -17.36 -16.35
CA GLY A 20 -9.59 -17.18 -16.57
C GLY A 20 -10.12 -15.86 -16.01
N THR A 21 -11.43 -15.81 -15.77
CA THR A 21 -12.12 -14.61 -15.26
C THR A 21 -11.60 -14.15 -13.89
N CYS A 22 -11.08 -15.07 -13.08
CA CYS A 22 -10.49 -14.75 -11.76
C CYS A 22 -9.14 -14.04 -11.88
N GLY A 23 -8.49 -14.08 -13.06
CA GLY A 23 -7.23 -13.39 -13.31
C GLY A 23 -7.36 -11.91 -13.62
N ILE A 24 -8.58 -11.40 -13.83
CA ILE A 24 -8.82 -10.00 -14.20
C ILE A 24 -8.64 -9.12 -12.95
N PRO A 25 -7.63 -8.24 -12.90
CA PRO A 25 -7.39 -7.39 -11.73
C PRO A 25 -8.52 -6.39 -11.51
N LYS A 26 -8.77 -6.07 -10.23
CA LYS A 26 -9.76 -5.08 -9.80
C LYS A 26 -9.15 -3.85 -9.16
N ILE A 27 -7.84 -3.88 -8.90
CA ILE A 27 -7.16 -2.84 -8.16
C ILE A 27 -5.92 -2.40 -8.93
N GLY A 28 -5.76 -1.09 -9.10
CA GLY A 28 -4.51 -0.49 -9.56
C GLY A 28 -3.51 -0.40 -8.40
N TRP A 29 -2.26 -0.80 -8.62
CA TRP A 29 -1.17 -0.72 -7.64
C TRP A 29 -0.01 0.10 -8.22
N GLN A 30 0.02 1.40 -7.94
CA GLN A 30 0.98 2.38 -8.47
C GLN A 30 1.89 2.94 -7.37
N ILE A 31 2.76 2.09 -6.82
CA ILE A 31 3.62 2.47 -5.71
C ILE A 31 4.85 3.30 -6.09
N ASP A 32 5.30 3.22 -7.34
CA ASP A 32 6.61 3.77 -7.75
C ASP A 32 6.63 4.83 -8.89
N PRO A 33 5.53 5.15 -9.61
CA PRO A 33 5.53 6.33 -10.48
C PRO A 33 5.83 7.62 -9.70
N PHE A 34 6.66 8.51 -10.25
CA PHE A 34 7.06 9.77 -9.60
C PHE A 34 5.99 10.86 -9.73
N GLY A 35 4.88 10.67 -9.02
CA GLY A 35 3.63 11.44 -9.12
C GLY A 35 2.56 10.70 -9.93
N HIS A 36 1.31 11.17 -9.84
CA HIS A 36 0.16 10.46 -10.40
C HIS A 36 -0.79 11.41 -11.15
N SER A 37 -1.16 11.06 -12.39
CA SER A 37 -2.12 11.85 -13.18
C SER A 37 -3.57 11.44 -12.91
N ARG A 38 -4.45 12.43 -12.93
CA ARG A 38 -5.90 12.27 -12.93
C ARG A 38 -6.38 11.48 -14.14
N GLU A 39 -5.74 11.68 -15.29
CA GLU A 39 -6.04 10.93 -16.52
C GLU A 39 -5.82 9.42 -16.32
N GLN A 40 -4.77 9.02 -15.59
CA GLN A 40 -4.54 7.61 -15.26
C GLN A 40 -5.68 7.03 -14.40
N ALA A 41 -6.16 7.79 -13.41
CA ALA A 41 -7.29 7.37 -12.58
C ALA A 41 -8.59 7.23 -13.41
N SER A 42 -8.84 8.17 -14.32
CA SER A 42 -9.97 8.10 -15.27
C SER A 42 -9.92 6.85 -16.15
N ILE A 43 -8.75 6.54 -16.71
CA ILE A 43 -8.55 5.33 -17.52
C ILE A 43 -8.77 4.07 -16.66
N PHE A 44 -8.27 4.06 -15.43
CA PHE A 44 -8.45 2.94 -14.51
C PHE A 44 -9.92 2.67 -14.14
N ALA A 45 -10.71 3.73 -13.96
CA ALA A 45 -12.15 3.58 -13.76
C ALA A 45 -12.81 2.95 -15.00
N GLN A 46 -12.45 3.41 -16.20
CA GLN A 46 -13.02 2.92 -17.46
C GLN A 46 -12.65 1.46 -17.79
N ILE A 47 -11.47 0.98 -17.37
CA ILE A 47 -11.09 -0.44 -17.52
C ILE A 47 -11.66 -1.34 -16.42
N GLY A 48 -12.45 -0.79 -15.49
CA GLY A 48 -13.20 -1.54 -14.49
C GLY A 48 -12.41 -1.88 -13.21
N PHE A 49 -11.43 -1.04 -12.84
CA PHE A 49 -10.86 -1.08 -11.50
C PHE A 49 -11.82 -0.45 -10.49
N ASP A 50 -11.88 -1.05 -9.32
CA ASP A 50 -12.68 -0.61 -8.19
C ASP A 50 -11.89 0.38 -7.31
N GLY A 51 -10.56 0.26 -7.28
CA GLY A 51 -9.69 1.12 -6.48
C GLY A 51 -8.26 1.26 -7.01
N LEU A 52 -7.56 2.30 -6.53
CA LEU A 52 -6.18 2.62 -6.86
C LEU A 52 -5.37 2.86 -5.57
N PHE A 53 -4.24 2.19 -5.44
CA PHE A 53 -3.29 2.37 -4.35
C PHE A 53 -2.04 3.03 -4.89
N LEU A 54 -1.58 4.08 -4.24
CA LEU A 54 -0.45 4.90 -4.68
C LEU A 54 0.41 5.37 -3.51
N GLN A 55 1.63 5.84 -3.79
CA GLN A 55 2.55 6.29 -2.74
C GLN A 55 3.12 7.69 -3.00
N ARG A 56 3.76 7.91 -4.15
CA ARG A 56 4.68 9.04 -4.35
C ARG A 56 3.94 10.36 -4.60
N LEU A 57 3.41 10.93 -3.51
CA LEU A 57 2.85 12.27 -3.43
C LEU A 57 3.91 13.29 -2.97
N ASP A 58 3.66 14.57 -3.26
CA ASP A 58 4.40 15.66 -2.61
C ASP A 58 4.38 15.52 -1.08
N TYR A 59 5.54 15.75 -0.44
CA TYR A 59 5.73 15.54 0.99
C TYR A 59 4.81 16.44 1.86
N ASP A 60 4.53 17.67 1.42
CA ASP A 60 3.62 18.58 2.14
C ASP A 60 2.15 18.16 1.95
N ASP A 61 1.74 17.71 0.75
CA ASP A 61 0.41 17.12 0.55
C ASP A 61 0.24 15.87 1.41
N GLN A 62 1.24 14.99 1.46
CA GLN A 62 1.19 13.78 2.28
C GLN A 62 1.09 14.10 3.78
N ASN A 63 1.87 15.07 4.27
CA ASN A 63 1.81 15.56 5.67
C ASN A 63 0.42 16.09 6.02
N LYS A 64 -0.15 16.91 5.13
CA LYS A 64 -1.47 17.49 5.31
C LYS A 64 -2.55 16.41 5.34
N ARG A 65 -2.50 15.45 4.41
CA ARG A 65 -3.45 14.33 4.35
C ARG A 65 -3.41 13.45 5.58
N ARG A 66 -2.22 13.15 6.13
CA ARG A 66 -2.09 12.45 7.41
C ARG A 66 -2.79 13.21 8.54
N ALA A 67 -2.44 14.48 8.71
CA ALA A 67 -2.98 15.32 9.77
C ALA A 67 -4.51 15.46 9.70
N GLU A 68 -5.06 15.44 8.49
CA GLU A 68 -6.48 15.59 8.23
C GLU A 68 -7.24 14.26 8.04
N LYS A 69 -6.54 13.12 8.11
CA LYS A 69 -7.08 11.77 7.84
C LYS A 69 -7.72 11.62 6.45
N ARG A 70 -7.09 12.21 5.42
CA ARG A 70 -7.52 12.23 4.01
C ARG A 70 -6.54 11.49 3.09
N MET A 71 -5.87 10.46 3.62
CA MET A 71 -5.06 9.53 2.83
C MET A 71 -5.94 8.64 1.93
N GLU A 72 -7.23 8.52 2.24
CA GLU A 72 -8.23 7.82 1.44
C GLU A 72 -9.26 8.81 0.91
N LEU A 73 -9.59 8.70 -0.37
CA LEU A 73 -10.41 9.68 -1.08
C LEU A 73 -11.11 9.08 -2.29
N ILE A 74 -12.11 9.79 -2.81
CA ILE A 74 -12.67 9.55 -4.15
C ILE A 74 -11.99 10.52 -5.12
N TRP A 75 -11.24 9.98 -6.08
CA TRP A 75 -10.55 10.77 -7.09
C TRP A 75 -11.43 10.89 -8.32
N GLN A 76 -11.86 12.12 -8.62
CA GLN A 76 -12.72 12.43 -9.74
C GLN A 76 -11.87 12.60 -10.99
N GLY A 77 -11.79 11.53 -11.80
CA GLY A 77 -10.86 11.42 -12.92
C GLY A 77 -11.21 12.28 -14.14
N SER A 78 -12.47 12.68 -14.30
CA SER A 78 -12.91 13.46 -15.46
C SER A 78 -14.19 14.23 -15.14
N ASP A 79 -14.20 15.51 -15.47
CA ASP A 79 -15.40 16.34 -15.35
C ASP A 79 -16.45 15.97 -16.42
N ASP A 80 -16.01 15.45 -17.58
CA ASP A 80 -16.91 15.05 -18.68
C ASP A 80 -17.60 13.70 -18.41
N LEU A 81 -16.87 12.75 -17.82
CA LEU A 81 -17.40 11.42 -17.48
C LEU A 81 -18.14 11.39 -16.14
N GLY A 82 -17.94 12.42 -15.30
CA GLY A 82 -18.53 12.50 -13.97
C GLY A 82 -18.19 11.26 -13.12
N SER A 83 -19.19 10.72 -12.43
CA SER A 83 -19.01 9.58 -11.53
C SER A 83 -18.58 8.28 -12.20
N ALA A 84 -18.67 8.17 -13.54
CA ALA A 84 -18.13 7.02 -14.27
C ALA A 84 -16.59 6.99 -14.28
N ALA A 85 -15.94 8.11 -13.93
CA ALA A 85 -14.49 8.22 -13.76
C ALA A 85 -14.07 8.44 -12.30
N ASP A 86 -14.98 8.25 -11.34
CA ASP A 86 -14.64 8.31 -9.92
C ASP A 86 -13.89 7.03 -9.52
N MET A 87 -12.79 7.19 -8.79
CA MET A 87 -11.92 6.10 -8.36
C MET A 87 -11.64 6.19 -6.87
N PHE A 88 -11.95 5.14 -6.10
CA PHE A 88 -11.45 5.06 -4.73
C PHE A 88 -9.92 5.03 -4.76
N THR A 89 -9.28 5.94 -4.04
CA THR A 89 -7.82 6.07 -4.05
C THR A 89 -7.29 6.02 -2.62
N HIS A 90 -6.34 5.13 -2.39
CA HIS A 90 -5.61 4.97 -1.13
C HIS A 90 -4.16 5.43 -1.32
N ALA A 91 -3.77 6.50 -0.64
CA ALA A 91 -2.39 6.92 -0.53
C ALA A 91 -1.72 6.22 0.66
N MET A 92 -0.55 5.63 0.42
CA MET A 92 0.25 4.98 1.47
C MET A 92 1.02 6.02 2.29
N GLU A 93 1.10 5.78 3.59
CA GLU A 93 1.61 6.78 4.54
C GLU A 93 3.15 6.81 4.67
N MET A 94 3.82 5.67 4.80
CA MET A 94 5.28 5.58 5.05
C MET A 94 6.02 4.78 3.98
N GLY A 95 5.79 5.11 2.71
CA GLY A 95 6.37 4.37 1.58
C GLY A 95 5.59 3.11 1.24
N TYR A 96 6.20 2.26 0.41
CA TYR A 96 5.63 0.99 -0.05
C TYR A 96 6.30 -0.23 0.58
N GLY A 97 7.08 -0.02 1.66
CA GLY A 97 7.83 -1.02 2.40
C GLY A 97 7.15 -1.50 3.70
N PRO A 98 7.63 -2.60 4.30
CA PRO A 98 7.15 -3.02 5.62
C PRO A 98 7.47 -1.95 6.68
N PRO A 99 6.72 -1.93 7.81
CA PRO A 99 7.15 -1.20 8.99
C PRO A 99 8.59 -1.54 9.37
N SER A 100 9.37 -0.53 9.79
CA SER A 100 10.75 -0.73 10.27
C SER A 100 10.78 -1.76 11.40
N GLY A 101 11.67 -2.76 11.33
CA GLY A 101 11.72 -3.86 12.30
C GLY A 101 10.94 -5.13 11.88
N LEU A 102 10.26 -5.11 10.72
CA LEU A 102 9.53 -6.27 10.16
C LEU A 102 10.03 -6.69 8.78
N ASN A 103 11.33 -6.49 8.52
CA ASN A 103 11.99 -6.89 7.29
C ASN A 103 12.78 -8.19 7.46
N TRP A 104 12.15 -9.30 7.08
CA TRP A 104 12.72 -10.64 7.18
C TRP A 104 13.22 -11.19 5.84
N GLU A 105 13.53 -10.32 4.89
CA GLU A 105 14.23 -10.75 3.68
C GLU A 105 15.63 -11.26 4.06
N LEU A 106 16.12 -12.28 3.35
CA LEU A 106 17.49 -12.75 3.57
C LEU A 106 18.47 -11.70 3.07
N ALA A 107 19.40 -11.25 3.93
CA ALA A 107 20.47 -10.33 3.56
C ALA A 107 21.25 -10.88 2.36
N GLY A 108 21.20 -10.21 1.20
CA GLY A 108 21.76 -10.80 -0.01
C GLY A 108 22.03 -9.90 -1.23
N ASN A 109 21.65 -8.63 -1.25
CA ASN A 109 22.03 -7.76 -2.37
C ASN A 109 22.10 -6.27 -1.99
N SER A 110 22.68 -5.47 -2.89
CA SER A 110 22.89 -4.02 -2.73
C SER A 110 21.60 -3.18 -2.59
N PHE A 111 20.43 -3.81 -2.71
CA PHE A 111 19.10 -3.20 -2.56
C PHE A 111 18.36 -3.70 -1.30
N ASN A 112 18.87 -4.75 -0.63
CA ASN A 112 18.25 -5.40 0.52
C ASN A 112 19.13 -5.26 1.77
N GLN A 113 18.71 -4.39 2.70
CA GLN A 113 19.24 -4.35 4.08
C GLN A 113 18.44 -5.25 5.05
N GLY A 114 17.67 -6.22 4.53
CA GLY A 114 16.86 -7.10 5.35
C GLY A 114 17.72 -7.98 6.25
N ASN A 115 17.59 -7.79 7.56
CA ASN A 115 18.19 -8.59 8.61
C ASN A 115 17.53 -8.29 9.96
N ASP A 116 16.23 -7.91 9.97
CA ASP A 116 15.54 -7.70 11.23
C ASP A 116 15.41 -9.04 11.95
N ASP A 117 15.50 -9.00 13.28
CA ASP A 117 15.45 -10.21 14.10
C ASP A 117 14.18 -11.02 13.79
N PRO A 118 14.29 -12.33 13.53
CA PRO A 118 13.11 -13.17 13.41
C PRO A 118 12.35 -13.16 14.75
N ILE A 119 11.05 -13.45 14.71
CA ILE A 119 10.27 -13.68 15.91
C ILE A 119 10.70 -15.03 16.50
N ILE A 120 11.36 -14.97 17.65
CA ILE A 120 11.82 -16.13 18.42
C ILE A 120 10.83 -16.32 19.56
N ASP A 121 10.07 -17.41 19.45
CA ASP A 121 8.91 -17.74 20.28
C ASP A 121 9.14 -18.94 21.20
N ASP A 122 10.38 -19.40 21.31
CA ASP A 122 10.82 -20.37 22.31
C ASP A 122 11.08 -19.63 23.64
N PRO A 123 10.29 -19.86 24.71
CA PRO A 123 10.45 -19.18 25.99
C PRO A 123 11.76 -19.50 26.72
N GLU A 124 12.47 -20.56 26.34
CA GLU A 124 13.76 -20.95 26.94
C GLU A 124 14.95 -20.31 26.21
N SER A 125 14.72 -19.72 25.03
CA SER A 125 15.76 -19.02 24.28
C SER A 125 16.11 -17.69 24.92
N GLU A 126 17.40 -17.40 25.07
CA GLU A 126 17.89 -16.07 25.52
C GLU A 126 17.44 -14.95 24.56
N ASP A 127 17.21 -15.29 23.29
CA ASP A 127 16.77 -14.38 22.23
C ASP A 127 15.23 -14.26 22.11
N TYR A 128 14.44 -14.82 23.04
CA TYR A 128 12.97 -14.70 23.01
C TYR A 128 12.54 -13.24 22.91
N ASN A 129 11.72 -12.92 21.90
CA ASN A 129 11.38 -11.52 21.58
C ASN A 129 9.89 -11.26 21.29
N VAL A 130 9.02 -12.26 21.41
CA VAL A 130 7.58 -12.15 21.06
C VAL A 130 6.92 -10.95 21.75
N ASP A 131 7.08 -10.81 23.06
CA ASP A 131 6.38 -9.75 23.80
C ASP A 131 6.83 -8.35 23.35
N LYS A 132 8.14 -8.15 23.18
CA LYS A 132 8.73 -6.90 22.68
C LYS A 132 8.19 -6.55 21.28
N THR A 133 8.25 -7.50 20.34
CA THR A 133 7.85 -7.29 18.95
C THR A 133 6.35 -7.04 18.82
N VAL A 134 5.54 -7.79 19.55
CA VAL A 134 4.07 -7.68 19.50
C VAL A 134 3.58 -6.39 20.16
N ASP A 135 4.13 -6.02 21.31
CA ASP A 135 3.74 -4.78 22.00
C ASP A 135 4.16 -3.54 21.19
N TRP A 136 5.34 -3.58 20.56
CA TRP A 136 5.76 -2.58 19.59
C TRP A 136 4.80 -2.49 18.40
N PHE A 137 4.47 -3.63 17.77
CA PHE A 137 3.60 -3.64 16.58
C PHE A 137 2.20 -3.11 16.89
N ILE A 138 1.61 -3.49 18.03
CA ILE A 138 0.30 -2.99 18.46
C ILE A 138 0.32 -1.48 18.65
N ASN A 139 1.36 -0.93 19.28
CA ASN A 139 1.51 0.51 19.46
C ASN A 139 1.68 1.23 18.11
N TYR A 140 2.53 0.68 17.24
CA TYR A 140 2.76 1.20 15.90
C TYR A 140 1.48 1.17 15.06
N ALA A 141 0.71 0.07 15.07
CA ALA A 141 -0.55 -0.06 14.35
C ALA A 141 -1.59 0.98 14.81
N LYS A 142 -1.68 1.25 16.12
CA LYS A 142 -2.54 2.31 16.66
C LYS A 142 -2.13 3.70 16.20
N GLN A 143 -0.83 3.97 16.12
CA GLN A 143 -0.32 5.25 15.61
C GLN A 143 -0.59 5.38 14.10
N TYR A 144 -0.31 4.33 13.33
CA TYR A 144 -0.56 4.28 11.89
C TYR A 144 -2.04 4.51 11.56
N ALA A 145 -2.96 3.90 12.33
CA ALA A 145 -4.39 4.11 12.19
C ALA A 145 -4.84 5.56 12.40
N ASN A 146 -4.07 6.40 13.11
CA ASN A 146 -4.42 7.81 13.27
C ASN A 146 -4.28 8.62 11.98
N ASN A 147 -3.61 8.10 10.96
CA ASN A 147 -3.45 8.74 9.65
C ASN A 147 -4.62 8.44 8.69
N TYR A 148 -5.51 7.51 9.05
CA TYR A 148 -6.60 7.03 8.20
C TYR A 148 -7.97 7.31 8.83
N ALA A 149 -9.00 7.34 7.99
CA ALA A 149 -10.36 7.67 8.41
C ALA A 149 -11.10 6.48 9.04
N THR A 150 -10.73 5.26 8.66
CA THR A 150 -11.38 4.03 9.11
C THR A 150 -10.51 3.23 10.09
N ASN A 151 -11.06 2.15 10.64
CA ASN A 151 -10.33 1.23 11.51
C ASN A 151 -9.64 0.09 10.75
N ASN A 152 -9.64 0.12 9.41
CA ASN A 152 -8.87 -0.81 8.59
C ASN A 152 -7.61 -0.08 8.13
N ILE A 153 -6.44 -0.68 8.35
CA ILE A 153 -5.16 -0.17 7.86
C ILE A 153 -4.45 -1.26 7.06
N LEU A 154 -3.67 -0.85 6.06
CA LEU A 154 -2.90 -1.73 5.21
C LEU A 154 -1.41 -1.52 5.47
N PHE A 155 -0.69 -2.60 5.75
CA PHE A 155 0.76 -2.62 5.74
C PHE A 155 1.26 -3.31 4.48
N PRO A 156 1.99 -2.63 3.58
CA PRO A 156 2.67 -3.31 2.51
C PRO A 156 3.82 -4.12 3.11
N MET A 157 3.73 -5.45 3.05
CA MET A 157 4.74 -6.35 3.62
C MET A 157 5.70 -6.78 2.54
N GLY A 158 6.57 -5.89 2.07
CA GLY A 158 7.55 -6.16 1.01
C GLY A 158 8.05 -4.86 0.39
N THR A 159 9.08 -4.92 -0.44
CA THR A 159 9.59 -3.77 -1.23
C THR A 159 10.36 -4.32 -2.45
N ASP A 160 11.20 -3.49 -3.07
CA ASP A 160 12.03 -3.83 -4.24
C ASP A 160 12.69 -5.21 -4.10
N PHE A 161 12.31 -6.15 -4.97
CA PHE A 161 12.91 -7.49 -5.07
C PHE A 161 12.91 -8.33 -3.79
N TYR A 162 11.91 -8.15 -2.92
CA TYR A 162 11.67 -9.02 -1.76
C TYR A 162 11.00 -10.33 -2.19
N TYR A 163 10.92 -11.28 -1.25
CA TYR A 163 10.42 -12.64 -1.42
C TYR A 163 11.25 -13.50 -2.37
N GLN A 164 12.56 -13.25 -2.49
CA GLN A 164 13.47 -14.18 -3.18
C GLN A 164 13.51 -15.52 -2.42
N SER A 165 13.46 -15.45 -1.10
CA SER A 165 13.05 -16.56 -0.24
C SER A 165 11.83 -16.15 0.56
N ALA A 166 10.66 -16.65 0.15
CA ALA A 166 9.39 -16.30 0.77
C ALA A 166 9.20 -16.90 2.17
N GLU A 167 9.81 -18.06 2.45
CA GLU A 167 9.58 -18.82 3.69
C GLU A 167 9.89 -18.03 4.97
N PRO A 168 11.06 -17.36 5.12
CA PRO A 168 11.34 -16.53 6.30
C PRO A 168 10.29 -15.44 6.52
N TYR A 169 9.80 -14.82 5.44
CA TYR A 169 8.81 -13.76 5.51
C TYR A 169 7.47 -14.29 6.02
N PHE A 170 6.94 -15.35 5.42
CA PHE A 170 5.67 -15.96 5.84
C PHE A 170 5.75 -16.55 7.25
N LYS A 171 6.85 -17.21 7.61
CA LYS A 171 7.04 -17.77 8.96
C LYS A 171 6.96 -16.70 10.05
N ASN A 172 7.58 -15.54 9.82
CA ASN A 172 7.54 -14.45 10.78
C ASN A 172 6.20 -13.70 10.78
N MET A 173 5.57 -13.51 9.61
CA MET A 173 4.21 -12.96 9.53
C MET A 173 3.18 -13.85 10.24
N ASP A 174 3.28 -15.17 10.13
CA ASP A 174 2.41 -16.13 10.83
C ASP A 174 2.52 -15.97 12.35
N LYS A 175 3.76 -15.89 12.87
CA LYS A 175 4.02 -15.65 14.30
C LYS A 175 3.48 -14.29 14.73
N LEU A 176 3.73 -13.23 13.97
CA LEU A 176 3.24 -11.89 14.28
C LEU A 176 1.71 -11.88 14.37
N ILE A 177 1.03 -12.42 13.35
CA ILE A 177 -0.44 -12.51 13.29
C ILE A 177 -0.98 -13.30 14.49
N LYS A 178 -0.40 -14.47 14.78
CA LYS A 178 -0.79 -15.32 15.91
C LYS A 178 -0.70 -14.54 17.23
N TYR A 179 0.48 -14.04 17.57
CA TYR A 179 0.71 -13.45 18.88
C TYR A 179 0.01 -12.09 19.05
N VAL A 180 -0.13 -11.29 17.98
CA VAL A 180 -0.95 -10.06 18.01
C VAL A 180 -2.41 -10.40 18.32
N ASN A 181 -2.97 -11.42 17.67
CA ASN A 181 -4.37 -11.81 17.88
C ASN A 181 -4.59 -12.44 19.27
N GLU A 182 -3.61 -13.15 19.83
CA GLU A 182 -3.66 -13.66 21.21
C GLU A 182 -3.70 -12.53 22.25
N ARG A 183 -3.14 -11.34 21.96
CA ARG A 183 -3.26 -10.16 22.85
C ARG A 183 -4.69 -9.67 23.03
N LYS A 184 -5.66 -10.13 22.23
CA LYS A 184 -7.09 -9.88 22.49
C LYS A 184 -7.53 -10.39 23.86
N ALA A 185 -7.00 -11.53 24.32
CA ALA A 185 -7.26 -12.06 25.66
C ALA A 185 -6.75 -11.13 26.77
N LYS A 186 -5.80 -10.24 26.46
CA LYS A 186 -5.24 -9.22 27.35
C LYS A 186 -5.82 -7.82 27.10
N GLY A 187 -6.92 -7.71 26.35
CA GLY A 187 -7.64 -6.45 26.11
C GLY A 187 -7.18 -5.65 24.87
N SER A 188 -6.31 -6.19 24.01
CA SER A 188 -6.02 -5.57 22.72
C SER A 188 -7.25 -5.60 21.80
N ASN A 189 -7.53 -4.51 21.11
CA ASN A 189 -8.58 -4.40 20.10
C ASN A 189 -8.06 -4.56 18.66
N ILE A 190 -6.80 -4.97 18.49
CA ILE A 190 -6.18 -5.16 17.17
C ILE A 190 -6.47 -6.57 16.65
N ASN A 191 -6.74 -6.66 15.35
CA ASN A 191 -6.86 -7.91 14.61
C ASN A 191 -5.92 -7.87 13.39
N ALA A 192 -4.90 -8.72 13.39
CA ALA A 192 -3.97 -8.86 12.26
C ALA A 192 -4.32 -10.10 11.44
N PHE A 193 -4.18 -10.02 10.11
CA PHE A 193 -4.44 -11.13 9.19
C PHE A 193 -3.79 -10.82 7.83
N TYR A 194 -3.51 -11.87 7.04
CA TYR A 194 -3.14 -11.69 5.64
C TYR A 194 -4.28 -11.08 4.84
N SER A 195 -3.95 -10.15 3.95
CA SER A 195 -4.94 -9.47 3.14
C SER A 195 -4.40 -9.19 1.74
N THR A 196 -5.29 -8.70 0.89
CA THR A 196 -4.98 -8.17 -0.45
C THR A 196 -5.56 -6.76 -0.56
N PRO A 197 -5.10 -5.93 -1.51
CA PRO A 197 -5.70 -4.62 -1.74
C PRO A 197 -7.21 -4.68 -2.00
N THR A 198 -7.69 -5.74 -2.68
CA THR A 198 -9.12 -5.98 -2.90
C THR A 198 -9.86 -6.25 -1.60
N CYS A 199 -9.32 -7.11 -0.73
CA CYS A 199 -9.92 -7.41 0.58
C CYS A 199 -9.90 -6.19 1.51
N TYR A 200 -8.83 -5.39 1.47
CA TYR A 200 -8.77 -4.12 2.19
C TYR A 200 -9.86 -3.17 1.73
N MET A 201 -9.97 -2.94 0.42
CA MET A 201 -10.99 -2.06 -0.15
C MET A 201 -12.40 -2.53 0.20
N HIS A 202 -12.64 -3.85 0.20
CA HIS A 202 -13.92 -4.40 0.66
C HIS A 202 -14.18 -4.06 2.14
N GLY A 203 -13.18 -4.19 3.02
CA GLY A 203 -13.28 -3.77 4.42
C GLY A 203 -13.56 -2.27 4.59
N ILE A 204 -12.96 -1.43 3.74
CA ILE A 204 -13.24 0.01 3.68
C ILE A 204 -14.67 0.28 3.23
N HIS A 205 -15.17 -0.41 2.20
CA HIS A 205 -16.54 -0.27 1.74
C HIS A 205 -17.55 -0.61 2.85
N LEU A 206 -17.29 -1.69 3.60
CA LEU A 206 -18.13 -2.11 4.73
C LEU A 206 -18.13 -1.13 5.90
N SER A 207 -17.14 -0.24 6.02
CA SER A 207 -17.14 0.77 7.08
C SER A 207 -18.14 1.90 6.83
N ASN A 208 -18.76 1.95 5.63
CA ASN A 208 -19.75 2.95 5.23
C ASN A 208 -19.31 4.40 5.52
N TYR A 209 -18.02 4.67 5.29
CA TYR A 209 -17.43 5.99 5.52
C TYR A 209 -17.54 6.86 4.26
N THR A 210 -17.92 8.13 4.41
CA THR A 210 -17.98 9.08 3.30
C THR A 210 -16.62 9.78 3.14
N PHE A 211 -15.91 9.44 2.07
CA PHE A 211 -14.59 9.99 1.79
C PHE A 211 -14.63 11.38 1.13
N THR A 212 -13.57 12.17 1.35
CA THR A 212 -13.37 13.43 0.65
C THR A 212 -13.07 13.22 -0.83
N THR A 213 -13.31 14.23 -1.66
CA THR A 213 -13.04 14.18 -3.11
C THR A 213 -11.78 14.94 -3.49
N LYS A 214 -11.09 14.50 -4.55
CA LYS A 214 -10.00 15.23 -5.23
C LYS A 214 -10.29 15.33 -6.72
N LYS A 215 -9.93 16.45 -7.37
CA LYS A 215 -10.20 16.70 -8.80
C LYS A 215 -8.98 16.93 -9.67
N ASP A 216 -7.81 17.19 -9.09
CA ASP A 216 -6.57 17.52 -9.79
C ASP A 216 -5.57 16.35 -9.73
N ASP A 217 -4.34 16.57 -10.21
CA ASP A 217 -3.26 15.58 -10.22
C ASP A 217 -2.54 15.48 -8.87
N PHE A 218 -1.69 14.47 -8.71
CA PHE A 218 -0.62 14.40 -7.71
C PHE A 218 0.75 14.74 -8.33
N PHE A 219 0.77 15.73 -9.22
CA PHE A 219 2.00 16.29 -9.78
C PHE A 219 2.19 17.75 -9.34
N PRO A 220 3.44 18.22 -9.24
CA PRO A 220 4.68 17.43 -9.28
C PRO A 220 4.92 16.64 -7.98
N TYR A 221 5.67 15.55 -8.08
CA TYR A 221 6.14 14.82 -6.91
C TYR A 221 7.39 15.48 -6.31
N ALA A 222 7.46 15.60 -4.99
CA ALA A 222 8.65 15.98 -4.26
C ALA A 222 8.77 15.23 -2.93
N THR A 223 9.99 14.85 -2.57
CA THR A 223 10.29 14.19 -1.29
C THR A 223 10.63 15.19 -0.18
N ALA A 224 10.98 16.43 -0.52
CA ALA A 224 11.42 17.49 0.39
C ALA A 224 11.34 18.87 -0.31
N PRO A 225 11.46 20.02 0.41
CA PRO A 225 11.23 21.37 -0.12
C PRO A 225 11.99 21.76 -1.41
N HIS A 226 13.12 21.10 -1.69
CA HIS A 226 13.97 21.38 -2.86
C HIS A 226 14.30 20.11 -3.65
N SER A 227 13.42 19.11 -3.60
CA SER A 227 13.64 17.80 -4.21
C SER A 227 12.47 17.41 -5.11
N PHE A 228 12.17 18.28 -6.08
CA PHE A 228 11.12 18.06 -7.08
C PHE A 228 11.60 17.12 -8.19
N PHE A 229 10.80 16.10 -8.46
CA PHE A 229 11.07 15.10 -9.49
C PHE A 229 10.50 15.58 -10.82
N THR A 230 10.89 16.77 -11.27
CA THR A 230 10.45 17.32 -12.57
C THR A 230 11.51 17.16 -13.66
N GLY A 231 12.74 16.81 -13.30
CA GLY A 231 13.82 16.58 -14.26
C GLY A 231 13.57 15.40 -15.21
N TYR A 232 12.85 14.37 -14.76
CA TYR A 232 12.55 13.19 -15.60
C TYR A 232 11.57 13.51 -16.73
N PHE A 233 10.85 14.64 -16.68
CA PHE A 233 9.98 15.07 -17.77
C PHE A 233 10.75 15.37 -19.07
N THR A 234 12.03 15.69 -18.98
CA THR A 234 12.90 16.02 -20.14
C THR A 234 14.11 15.09 -20.26
N SER A 235 14.35 14.24 -19.27
CA SER A 235 15.51 13.33 -19.28
C SER A 235 15.36 12.28 -20.38
N ARG A 236 16.42 12.07 -21.17
CA ARG A 236 16.46 11.15 -22.33
C ARG A 236 15.38 11.48 -23.40
N PRO A 237 15.42 12.68 -24.03
CA PRO A 237 14.39 13.11 -24.98
C PRO A 237 14.57 12.55 -26.42
N ALA A 238 15.59 11.71 -26.66
CA ALA A 238 16.03 11.25 -27.98
C ALA A 238 15.52 9.84 -28.30
#